data_AF-A0A7Y9JG33-F1
#
_entry.id   AF-A0A7Y9JG33-F1
#
_cell.length_a   1.000
_cell.length_b   1.000
_cell.length_c   1.000
_cell.angle_alpha   90.00
_cell.angle_beta   90.00
_cell.angle_gamma   90.00
#
_symmetry.space_group_name_H-M   'P 1'
#
loop_
_entity.id
_entity.type
_entity.pdbx_description
1 polymer ?
#
loop_
_entity_poly.entity_id
_entity_poly.type
_entity_poly.pdbx_seq_one_letter_code
_entity_poly.pdbx_strand_id
1 'polypeptide(L)'
;MDEAEASELVWREQVRRRVTAEQDRDTLARLIEYDADPFEVELYELAADPRTRLIDRAQRRRVGQHERHVRRLKARGRRAGQ
;
A
#
# COMPACT_ATOMS: atom_id res chain seq x y z
N MET A 1 -22.12 -10.16 -1.93
CA MET A 1 -20.68 -9.99 -1.74
C MET A 1 -20.24 -11.19 -0.93
N ASP A 2 -19.34 -11.99 -1.48
CA ASP A 2 -18.78 -13.11 -0.74
C ASP A 2 -17.68 -12.63 0.24
N GLU A 3 -17.25 -13.52 1.14
CA GLU A 3 -16.25 -13.21 2.16
C GLU A 3 -14.90 -12.81 1.56
N ALA A 4 -14.54 -13.39 0.42
CA ALA A 4 -13.29 -13.09 -0.27
C ALA A 4 -13.32 -11.69 -0.89
N GLU A 5 -14.44 -11.29 -1.50
CA GLU A 5 -14.67 -9.95 -2.02
C GLU A 5 -14.64 -8.90 -0.91
N ALA A 6 -15.27 -9.17 0.23
CA ALA A 6 -15.26 -8.27 1.39
C ALA A 6 -13.83 -8.11 1.96
N SER A 7 -13.12 -9.23 2.12
CA SER A 7 -11.72 -9.23 2.57
C SER A 7 -10.79 -8.49 1.61
N GLU A 8 -11.00 -8.66 0.29
CA GLU A 8 -10.22 -7.96 -0.72
C GLU A 8 -10.51 -6.45 -0.71
N LEU A 9 -11.76 -6.04 -0.48
CA LEU A 9 -12.11 -4.63 -0.34
C LEU A 9 -11.36 -3.99 0.84
N VAL A 10 -11.42 -4.62 2.02
CA VAL A 10 -10.74 -4.15 3.24
C VAL A 10 -9.23 -4.07 3.02
N TRP A 11 -8.64 -5.11 2.43
CA TRP A 11 -7.21 -5.13 2.13
C TRP A 11 -6.80 -3.98 1.19
N ARG A 12 -7.57 -3.73 0.12
CA ARG A 12 -7.29 -2.60 -0.80
C ARG A 12 -7.37 -1.26 -0.08
N GLU A 13 -8.34 -1.08 0.82
CA GLU A 13 -8.48 0.13 1.62
C GLU A 13 -7.30 0.33 2.57
N GLN A 14 -6.87 -0.72 3.25
CA GLN A 14 -5.69 -0.69 4.12
C GLN A 14 -4.42 -0.31 3.34
N VAL A 15 -4.18 -0.92 2.17
CA VAL A 15 -3.03 -0.60 1.31
C VAL A 15 -3.04 0.87 0.85
N ARG A 16 -4.21 1.48 0.65
CA ARG A 16 -4.30 2.91 0.32
C ARG A 16 -3.92 3.81 1.49
N ARG A 17 -4.41 3.48 2.69
CA ARG A 17 -4.30 4.33 3.88
C ARG A 17 -2.96 4.22 4.59
N ARG A 18 -2.33 3.04 4.55
CA ARG A 18 -1.04 2.82 5.23
C ARG A 18 0.06 3.69 4.64
N VAL A 19 1.07 3.97 5.46
CA VAL A 19 2.31 4.64 5.04
C VAL A 19 3.11 3.71 4.09
N THR A 20 3.92 4.27 3.20
CA THR A 20 4.76 3.46 2.31
C THR A 20 5.96 2.92 3.08
N ALA A 21 6.48 1.76 2.69
CA ALA A 21 7.71 1.23 3.30
C ALA A 21 8.89 2.20 3.17
N GLU A 22 8.91 3.04 2.13
CA GLU A 22 9.92 4.08 1.94
C GLU A 22 9.77 5.25 2.91
N GLN A 23 8.54 5.70 3.14
CA GLN A 23 8.25 6.75 4.12
C GLN A 23 8.50 6.27 5.55
N ASP A 24 8.15 5.02 5.86
CA ASP A 24 8.47 4.41 7.16
C ASP A 24 9.98 4.34 7.35
N ARG A 25 10.73 3.84 6.35
CA ARG A 25 12.19 3.85 6.37
C ARG A 25 12.76 5.25 6.61
N ASP A 26 12.28 6.25 5.89
CA ASP A 26 12.79 7.63 5.99
C ASP A 26 12.47 8.26 7.35
N THR A 27 11.33 7.89 7.95
CA THR A 27 10.94 8.34 9.29
C THR A 27 11.81 7.67 10.34
N LEU A 28 11.98 6.36 10.26
CA LEU A 28 12.79 5.57 11.18
C LEU A 28 14.27 5.95 11.11
N ALA A 29 14.81 6.26 9.92
CA ALA A 29 16.17 6.77 9.78
C ALA A 29 16.41 8.03 10.64
N ARG A 30 15.44 8.95 10.67
CA ARG A 30 15.53 10.18 11.48
C ARG A 30 15.38 9.92 12.98
N LEU A 31 14.57 8.93 13.36
CA LEU A 31 14.41 8.56 14.76
C LEU A 31 15.69 7.92 15.30
N ILE A 32 16.27 6.97 14.55
CA ILE A 32 17.51 6.28 14.89
C ILE A 32 18.70 7.25 14.98
N GLU A 33 18.73 8.29 14.14
CA GLU A 33 19.73 9.35 14.24
C GLU A 33 19.66 10.11 15.57
N TYR A 34 18.48 10.22 16.18
CA TYR A 34 18.25 10.90 17.45
C TYR A 34 18.48 9.97 18.65
N ASP A 35 17.90 8.77 18.60
CA ASP A 35 18.08 7.71 19.59
C ASP A 35 18.00 6.35 18.89
N ALA A 36 19.04 5.54 19.04
CA ALA A 36 19.13 4.24 18.38
C ALA A 36 18.45 3.16 19.22
N ASP A 37 17.13 3.33 19.45
CA ASP A 37 16.34 2.33 20.14
C ASP A 37 16.36 1.00 19.35
N PRO A 38 16.68 -0.15 19.98
CA PRO A 38 16.80 -1.42 19.27
C PRO A 38 15.55 -1.82 18.48
N PHE A 39 14.36 -1.51 18.99
CA PHE A 39 13.11 -1.84 18.29
C PHE A 39 12.92 -0.98 17.05
N GLU A 40 13.25 0.31 17.12
CA GLU A 40 13.21 1.20 15.95
C GLU A 40 14.23 0.79 14.88
N VAL A 41 15.41 0.33 15.29
CA VAL A 41 16.43 -0.22 14.38
C VAL A 41 15.91 -1.45 13.65
N GLU A 42 15.28 -2.41 14.34
CA GLU A 42 14.68 -3.59 13.70
C GLU A 42 13.60 -3.21 12.68
N LEU A 43 12.75 -2.23 13.02
CA LEU A 43 11.74 -1.73 12.09
C LEU A 43 12.36 -1.05 10.87
N TYR A 44 13.44 -0.28 11.07
CA TYR A 44 14.16 0.36 9.97
C TYR A 44 14.75 -0.68 9.03
N GLU A 45 15.41 -1.72 9.56
CA GLU A 45 15.99 -2.79 8.74
C GLU A 45 14.91 -3.50 7.91
N LEU A 46 13.76 -3.79 8.52
CA LEU A 46 12.62 -4.37 7.80
C LEU A 46 12.09 -3.45 6.69
N ALA A 47 11.97 -2.15 6.96
CA ALA A 47 11.51 -1.15 5.98
C ALA A 47 12.56 -0.86 4.89
N ALA A 48 13.85 -0.97 5.22
CA ALA A 48 14.97 -0.79 4.31
C ALA A 48 15.16 -1.99 3.37
N ASP A 49 14.75 -3.19 3.80
CA ASP A 49 14.82 -4.43 3.01
C ASP A 49 14.25 -4.21 1.59
N PRO A 50 15.05 -4.44 0.53
CA PRO A 50 14.60 -4.32 -0.84
C PRO A 50 13.35 -5.16 -1.15
N ARG A 51 13.21 -6.34 -0.54
CA ARG A 51 12.05 -7.20 -0.78
C ARG A 51 10.78 -6.63 -0.15
N THR A 52 10.83 -6.11 1.08
CA THR A 52 9.72 -5.36 1.69
C THR A 52 9.24 -4.22 0.79
N ARG A 53 10.15 -3.39 0.28
CA ARG A 53 9.81 -2.26 -0.61
C ARG A 53 9.23 -2.73 -1.94
N LEU A 54 9.75 -3.81 -2.51
CA LEU A 54 9.22 -4.39 -3.74
C LEU A 54 7.79 -4.89 -3.55
N ILE A 55 7.51 -5.55 -2.43
CA ILE A 55 6.16 -6.03 -2.08
C ILE A 55 5.20 -4.85 -1.88
N ASP A 56 5.57 -3.81 -1.11
CA ASP A 56 4.72 -2.63 -0.90
C ASP A 56 4.35 -1.96 -2.23
N ARG A 57 5.34 -1.71 -3.09
CA ARG A 57 5.12 -1.14 -4.43
C ARG A 57 4.21 -2.01 -5.30
N ALA A 58 4.41 -3.33 -5.29
CA ALA A 58 3.58 -4.27 -6.06
C ALA A 58 2.11 -4.26 -5.58
N GLN A 59 1.90 -4.27 -4.26
CA GLN A 59 0.56 -4.21 -3.66
C GLN A 59 -0.14 -2.91 -4.05
N ARG A 60 0.52 -1.75 -3.89
CA ARG A 60 -0.03 -0.44 -4.30
C ARG A 60 -0.33 -0.37 -5.78
N ARG A 61 0.55 -0.91 -6.63
CA ARG A 61 0.32 -0.99 -8.08
C ARG A 61 -0.94 -1.81 -8.38
N ARG A 62 -1.12 -2.97 -7.73
CA ARG A 62 -2.32 -3.83 -7.90
C ARG A 62 -3.59 -3.08 -7.52
N VAL A 63 -3.60 -2.37 -6.38
CA VAL A 63 -4.73 -1.54 -5.95
C VAL A 63 -5.04 -0.44 -6.97
N GLY A 64 -4.02 0.29 -7.43
CA GLY A 64 -4.20 1.35 -8.43
C GLY A 64 -4.66 0.84 -9.80
N GLN A 65 -4.25 -0.36 -10.21
CA GLN A 65 -4.77 -0.98 -11.44
C GLN A 65 -6.25 -1.32 -11.29
N HIS A 66 -6.64 -1.89 -10.15
CA HIS A 66 -8.05 -2.20 -9.87
C HIS A 66 -8.91 -0.94 -9.91
N GLU A 67 -8.47 0.16 -9.30
CA GLU A 67 -9.18 1.45 -9.38
C GLU A 67 -9.39 1.94 -10.81
N ARG A 68 -8.32 1.91 -11.61
CA ARG A 68 -8.40 2.31 -13.01
C ARG A 68 -9.36 1.41 -13.79
N HIS A 69 -9.39 0.12 -13.48
CA HIS A 69 -10.34 -0.82 -14.07
C HIS A 69 -11.79 -0.47 -13.70
N VAL A 70 -12.08 -0.27 -12.40
CA VAL A 70 -13.42 0.13 -11.93
C VAL A 70 -13.87 1.46 -12.53
N ARG A 71 -12.97 2.47 -12.60
CA ARG A 71 -13.28 3.75 -13.26
C ARG A 71 -13.63 3.56 -14.74
N ARG A 72 -12.88 2.71 -15.46
CA ARG A 72 -13.15 2.39 -16.87
C ARG A 72 -14.50 1.69 -17.06
N LEU A 73 -14.87 0.76 -16.19
CA LEU A 73 -16.18 0.10 -16.22
C LEU A 73 -17.31 1.11 -16.01
N LYS A 74 -17.21 1.96 -14.99
CA LYS A 74 -18.20 3.03 -14.73
C LYS A 74 -18.33 3.98 -15.94
N ALA A 75 -17.22 4.33 -16.58
CA ALA A 75 -17.24 5.20 -17.76
C ALA A 75 -17.83 4.54 -19.02
N ARG A 76 -17.77 3.20 -19.13
CA ARG A 76 -18.44 2.45 -20.20
C ARG A 76 -19.94 2.33 -19.95
N GLY A 77 -20.36 2.02 -18.73
CA GLY A 77 -21.78 1.96 -18.37
C GLY A 77 -22.52 3.28 -18.63
N ARG A 78 -21.89 4.43 -18.34
CA ARG A 78 -22.46 5.76 -18.67
C ARG A 78 -22.62 6.01 -20.17
N ARG A 79 -21.73 5.44 -21.00
CA ARG A 79 -21.78 5.59 -22.47
C ARG A 79 -22.80 4.66 -23.13
N ALA A 80 -23.13 3.54 -22.50
CA ALA A 80 -24.11 2.58 -23.03
C ALA A 80 -25.56 2.88 -22.59
N GLY A 81 -25.75 3.79 -21.62
CA GLY A 81 -27.06 4.30 -21.19
C GLY A 81 -27.42 5.65 -21.79
N GLN A 82 -26.68 6.12 -22.80
CA GLN A 82 -27.00 7.22 -23.71
C GLN A 82 -27.34 6.62 -25.06
#